data_AF-X0W8X9-F1
#
_entry.id   AF-X0W8X9-F1
#
_cell.length_a   1.000
_cell.length_b   1.000
_cell.length_c   1.000
_cell.angle_alpha   90.00
_cell.angle_beta   90.00
_cell.angle_gamma   90.00
#
_symmetry.space_group_name_H-M   'P 1'
#
loop_
_entity.id
_entity.type
_entity.pdbx_description
1 polymer ?
#
loop_
_entity_poly.entity_id
_entity_poly.type
_entity_poly.pdbx_seq_one_letter_code
_entity_poly.pdbx_strand_id
1 'polypeptide(L)'
;MGFSNYLDILKDPVFREVTWNTLYFSFWAVAGTVVLGLVLASLFFYVCPWMRKVGRGVMFVPVVTLMVAAALLWKWLFESLGLINYLL
;
A
#
# COMPACT_ATOMS: atom_id res chain seq x y z
N MET A 1 -5.43 26.47 -30.16
CA MET A 1 -5.84 25.05 -30.27
C MET A 1 -4.92 24.19 -29.40
N GLY A 2 -5.16 24.14 -28.10
CA GLY A 2 -4.29 23.39 -27.17
C GLY A 2 -4.98 22.99 -25.87
N PHE A 3 -5.85 23.85 -25.35
CA PHE A 3 -6.64 23.57 -24.14
C PHE A 3 -7.89 22.70 -24.36
N SER A 4 -8.32 22.48 -25.60
CA SER A 4 -9.51 21.67 -25.90
C SER A 4 -9.33 20.22 -25.47
N ASN A 5 -8.19 19.59 -25.76
CA ASN A 5 -7.92 18.21 -25.35
C ASN A 5 -7.96 18.02 -23.81
N TYR A 6 -7.46 19.00 -23.04
CA TYR A 6 -7.53 18.95 -21.58
C TYR A 6 -8.96 19.12 -21.06
N LEU A 7 -9.73 20.03 -21.67
CA LEU A 7 -11.14 20.25 -21.32
C LEU A 7 -12.04 19.08 -21.72
N ASP A 8 -11.70 18.36 -22.78
CA ASP A 8 -12.44 17.19 -23.26
C ASP A 8 -12.17 15.96 -22.37
N ILE A 9 -10.92 15.75 -21.93
CA ILE A 9 -10.56 14.69 -20.98
C ILE A 9 -11.26 14.89 -19.63
N LEU A 10 -11.39 16.13 -19.16
CA LEU A 10 -12.09 16.42 -17.91
C LEU A 10 -13.60 16.13 -17.96
N LYS A 11 -14.18 16.04 -19.16
CA LYS A 11 -15.59 15.66 -19.37
C LYS A 11 -15.77 14.17 -19.60
N ASP A 12 -14.69 13.42 -19.81
CA ASP A 12 -14.74 11.98 -20.01
C ASP A 12 -15.16 11.30 -18.68
N PRO A 13 -16.29 10.56 -18.68
CA PRO A 13 -16.74 9.85 -17.48
C PRO A 13 -15.71 8.84 -16.97
N VAL A 14 -14.95 8.20 -17.86
CA VAL A 14 -13.91 7.23 -17.49
C VAL A 14 -12.77 7.93 -16.77
N PHE A 15 -12.33 9.09 -17.26
CA PHE A 15 -11.27 9.85 -16.60
C PHE A 15 -11.67 10.27 -15.18
N ARG A 16 -12.90 10.74 -15.01
CA ARG A 16 -13.41 11.15 -13.70
C ARG A 16 -13.53 9.96 -12.73
N GLU A 17 -13.99 8.82 -13.22
CA GLU A 17 -14.12 7.59 -12.42
C GLU A 17 -12.75 7.04 -12.00
N VAL A 18 -11.80 6.92 -12.93
CA VAL A 18 -10.43 6.45 -12.63
C VAL A 18 -9.71 7.41 -11.69
N THR A 19 -9.90 8.71 -11.85
CA THR A 19 -9.31 9.72 -10.95
C THR A 19 -9.88 9.57 -9.54
N TRP A 20 -11.19 9.41 -9.41
CA TRP A 20 -11.83 9.21 -8.10
C TRP A 20 -11.38 7.90 -7.44
N ASN A 21 -11.32 6.80 -8.20
CA ASN A 21 -10.84 5.51 -7.71
C ASN A 21 -9.38 5.59 -7.25
N THR A 22 -8.53 6.30 -8.00
CA THR A 22 -7.12 6.51 -7.65
C THR A 22 -6.97 7.34 -6.39
N LEU A 23 -7.73 8.44 -6.26
CA LEU A 23 -7.73 9.28 -5.06
C LEU A 23 -8.24 8.51 -3.84
N TYR A 24 -9.32 7.76 -3.99
CA TYR A 24 -9.88 6.93 -2.93
C TYR A 24 -8.88 5.85 -2.49
N PHE A 25 -8.31 5.09 -3.43
CA PHE A 25 -7.28 4.09 -3.14
C PHE A 25 -6.06 4.71 -2.47
N SER A 26 -5.55 5.82 -3.01
CA SER A 26 -4.37 6.50 -2.45
C SER A 26 -4.64 7.02 -1.05
N PHE A 27 -5.80 7.62 -0.79
CA PHE A 27 -6.17 8.11 0.53
C PHE A 27 -6.18 6.99 1.57
N TRP A 28 -6.84 5.87 1.28
CA TRP A 28 -6.89 4.73 2.20
C TRP A 28 -5.53 4.05 2.38
N ALA A 29 -4.75 3.94 1.31
CA ALA A 29 -3.39 3.39 1.38
C ALA A 29 -2.48 4.25 2.26
N VAL A 30 -2.51 5.58 2.08
CA VAL A 30 -1.72 6.52 2.89
C VAL A 30 -2.22 6.55 4.33
N ALA A 31 -3.52 6.65 4.55
CA ALA A 31 -4.09 6.62 5.90
C ALA A 31 -3.72 5.32 6.64
N GLY A 32 -3.84 4.17 5.97
CA GLY A 32 -3.47 2.87 6.52
C GLY A 32 -1.99 2.79 6.89
N THR A 33 -1.09 3.23 6.01
CA THR A 33 0.35 3.23 6.29
C THR A 33 0.74 4.19 7.42
N VAL A 34 0.11 5.36 7.50
CA VAL A 34 0.35 6.33 8.60
C VAL A 34 -0.13 5.76 9.93
N VAL A 35 -1.35 5.22 9.99
CA VAL A 35 -1.91 4.62 11.22
C VAL A 35 -1.06 3.44 11.68
N LEU A 36 -0.71 2.52 10.78
CA LEU A 36 0.16 1.39 11.11
C LEU A 36 1.54 1.85 11.59
N GLY A 37 2.13 2.84 10.92
CA GLY A 37 3.42 3.42 11.30
C GLY A 37 3.38 4.03 12.71
N LEU A 38 2.32 4.76 13.04
CA LEU A 38 2.12 5.36 14.37
C LEU A 38 1.91 4.30 15.45
N VAL A 39 1.07 3.30 15.19
CA VAL A 39 0.83 2.18 16.13
C VAL A 39 2.13 1.44 16.41
N LEU A 40 2.88 1.10 15.37
CA LEU A 40 4.19 0.46 15.50
C LEU A 40 5.17 1.37 16.24
N ALA A 41 5.25 2.66 15.90
CA ALA A 41 6.14 3.60 16.60
C ALA A 41 5.81 3.71 18.09
N SER A 42 4.53 3.76 18.45
CA SER A 42 4.08 3.80 19.85
C SER A 42 4.42 2.50 20.59
N LEU A 43 4.22 1.34 19.95
CA LEU A 43 4.62 0.04 20.51
C LEU A 43 6.14 -0.04 20.72
N PHE A 44 6.93 0.49 19.78
CA PHE A 44 8.39 0.47 19.85
C PHE A 44 9.00 1.52 20.81
N PHE A 45 8.19 2.47 21.29
CA PHE A 45 8.66 3.56 22.15
C PHE A 45 9.07 3.08 23.55
N TYR A 46 8.36 2.10 24.12
CA TYR A 46 8.60 1.61 25.49
C TYR A 46 9.40 0.29 25.57
N VAL A 47 9.75 -0.34 24.45
CA VAL A 47 10.46 -1.63 24.43
C VAL A 47 11.98 -1.50 24.58
N CYS A 48 12.57 -2.61 25.03
CA CYS A 48 14.00 -2.80 25.23
C CYS A 48 14.83 -2.34 24.01
N PRO A 49 16.06 -1.81 24.22
CA PRO A 49 16.91 -1.27 23.15
C PRO A 49 17.18 -2.26 22.00
N TRP A 50 17.23 -3.56 22.28
CA TRP A 50 17.42 -4.60 21.28
C TRP A 50 16.19 -4.78 20.37
N MET A 51 14.98 -4.84 20.94
CA MET A 51 13.73 -4.92 20.19
C MET A 51 13.51 -3.70 19.30
N ARG A 52 13.95 -2.52 19.74
CA ARG A 52 13.92 -1.29 18.92
C ARG A 52 14.82 -1.39 17.69
N LYS A 53 16.00 -2.01 17.80
CA LYS A 53 16.91 -2.23 16.67
C LYS A 53 16.32 -3.24 15.67
N VAL A 54 15.78 -4.35 16.16
CA VAL A 54 15.15 -5.39 15.32
C VAL A 54 13.89 -4.85 14.64
N GLY A 55 13.02 -4.16 15.38
CA GLY A 55 11.79 -3.57 14.84
C GLY A 55 12.03 -2.59 13.70
N ARG A 56 13.07 -1.74 13.81
CA ARG A 56 13.51 -0.88 12.71
C ARG A 56 13.91 -1.70 11.49
N GLY A 57 14.74 -2.73 11.68
CA GLY A 57 15.18 -3.60 10.59
C GLY A 57 14.00 -4.23 9.83
N VAL A 58 13.06 -4.84 10.56
CA VAL A 58 11.87 -5.49 9.96
C VAL A 58 10.98 -4.52 9.21
N MET A 59 10.77 -3.30 9.74
CA MET A 59 9.98 -2.27 9.04
C MET A 59 10.63 -1.82 7.72
N PHE A 60 11.95 -1.92 7.58
CA PHE A 60 12.65 -1.59 6.33
C PHE A 60 12.66 -2.72 5.30
N VAL A 61 12.54 -3.99 5.71
CA VAL A 61 12.54 -5.15 4.80
C VAL A 61 11.58 -4.99 3.62
N PRO A 62 10.28 -4.68 3.81
CA PRO A 62 9.34 -4.57 2.69
C PRO A 62 9.61 -3.37 1.77
N VAL A 63 10.26 -2.32 2.29
CA VAL A 63 10.60 -1.13 1.50
C VAL A 63 11.74 -1.43 0.52
N VAL A 64 12.64 -2.35 0.90
CA VAL A 64 13.81 -2.73 0.09
C VAL A 64 13.49 -3.88 -0.86
N THR A 65 12.42 -4.66 -0.61
CA THR A 65 11.98 -5.70 -1.55
C THR A 65 11.46 -5.11 -2.85
N LEU A 66 11.83 -5.73 -3.97
CA LEU A 66 11.32 -5.38 -5.29
C LEU A 66 9.79 -5.53 -5.33
N MET A 67 9.10 -4.48 -5.75
CA MET A 67 7.63 -4.43 -5.85
C MET A 67 7.07 -5.61 -6.65
N VAL A 68 7.78 -6.05 -7.69
CA VAL A 68 7.40 -7.20 -8.53
C VAL A 68 7.38 -8.51 -7.73
N ALA A 69 8.40 -8.75 -6.90
CA ALA A 69 8.46 -9.96 -6.09
C ALA A 69 7.35 -9.97 -5.03
N ALA A 70 7.10 -8.83 -4.39
CA ALA A 70 5.98 -8.68 -3.46
C ALA A 70 4.63 -8.96 -4.14
N ALA A 71 4.39 -8.41 -5.33
CA ALA A 71 3.15 -8.65 -6.08
C ALA A 71 2.94 -10.14 -6.43
N LEU A 72 4.01 -10.86 -6.79
CA LEU A 72 3.94 -12.31 -7.05
C LEU A 72 3.62 -13.11 -5.78
N LEU A 73 4.21 -12.74 -4.64
CA LEU A 73 3.91 -13.36 -3.35
C LEU A 73 2.44 -13.14 -2.96
N TRP A 74 1.93 -11.92 -3.10
CA TRP A 74 0.51 -11.64 -2.86
C TRP A 74 -0.40 -12.42 -3.80
N LYS A 75 -0.05 -12.49 -5.09
CA LYS A 75 -0.82 -13.28 -6.06
C LYS A 75 -0.88 -14.75 -5.67
N TRP A 76 0.24 -15.34 -5.26
CA TRP A 76 0.31 -16.74 -4.84
C TRP A 76 -0.45 -16.98 -3.52
N LEU A 77 -0.37 -16.05 -2.56
CA LEU A 77 -1.09 -16.15 -1.29
C LEU A 77 -2.62 -16.16 -1.48
N PHE A 78 -3.14 -15.35 -2.40
CA PHE A 78 -4.56 -15.23 -2.72
C PHE A 78 -5.02 -16.14 -3.86
N GLU A 79 -4.14 -16.98 -4.38
CA GLU A 79 -4.52 -17.99 -5.38
C GLU A 79 -5.50 -19.00 -4.77
N SER A 80 -6.30 -19.68 -5.60
CA SER A 80 -7.32 -20.63 -5.12
C SER A 80 -6.75 -21.76 -4.26
N LEU A 81 -5.52 -22.19 -4.53
CA LEU A 81 -4.73 -23.16 -3.73
C LEU A 81 -3.67 -22.46 -2.86
N GLY A 82 -3.79 -21.15 -2.68
CA GLY A 82 -2.88 -20.32 -1.91
C GLY A 82 -3.01 -20.53 -0.42
N LEU A 83 -1.95 -20.17 0.31
CA LEU A 83 -1.82 -20.36 1.76
C LEU A 83 -2.98 -19.74 2.56
N ILE A 84 -3.53 -18.61 2.09
CA ILE A 84 -4.65 -17.94 2.76
C ILE A 84 -5.95 -18.72 2.59
N ASN A 85 -6.20 -19.29 1.40
CA ASN A 85 -7.38 -20.10 1.13
C ASN A 85 -7.32 -21.49 1.80
N TYR A 86 -6.13 -21.98 2.16
CA TYR A 86 -5.97 -23.19 2.98
C TYR A 86 -6.21 -22.96 4.49
N LEU A 87 -6.09 -21.71 4.95
CA LEU A 87 -6.31 -21.32 6.36
C LEU A 87 -7.76 -20.90 6.65
N LEU A 88 -8.58 -20.77 5.61
CA LEU A 88 -10.00 -20.38 5.64
C LEU A 88 -10.88 -21.62 5.49
#